data_AF-A0AB40CS48-F1
#
_entry.id   AF-A0AB40CS48-F1
#
_cell.length_a   1.000
_cell.length_b   1.000
_cell.length_c   1.000
_cell.angle_alpha   90.00
_cell.angle_beta   90.00
_cell.angle_gamma   90.00
#
_symmetry.space_group_name_H-M   'P 1'
#
loop_
_entity.id
_entity.type
_entity.pdbx_description
1 polymer ?
#
loop_
_entity_poly.entity_id
_entity_poly.type
_entity_poly.pdbx_seq_one_letter_code
_entity_poly.pdbx_strand_id
1 'polypeptide(L)'
;MNISTNAFYPSSSPMASTCHKLILQTFITFLLMQTLTAQNSNLFREYIGAFSNGVRLSDVPINSFIDFHFILAFAIDYTDTTSPSPTDGKFNIFWDNTTLLPSQIWSIKQANPNVKVALSLGGDTVHGLPANFSPCSIDSWVNNAVISLTSIIQEYNLDSIDIDYEHFSTDEATFAASIGQLITTLKNNGVISFASIAPFEAVNSYYSALWRDYASVIDYVNFQFYAYDATTNVSQFLSYYDKQSCMYIGGKILASISTGVDANGLSPANGFFDACTVLKKENKLPGIFIWSADGSKADGFPYEQEAQKLLAIPYY
;
A
#
# COMPACT_ATOMS: atom_id res chain seq x y z
N MET A 1 -48.28 -55.76 -58.17
CA MET A 1 -46.84 -56.09 -58.24
C MET A 1 -46.09 -55.07 -57.39
N ASN A 2 -45.20 -55.54 -56.50
CA ASN A 2 -44.24 -54.75 -55.73
C ASN A 2 -43.55 -53.69 -56.62
N ILE A 3 -43.16 -52.52 -56.14
CA ILE A 3 -42.00 -52.31 -55.25
C ILE A 3 -42.14 -51.01 -54.45
N SER A 4 -41.64 -51.10 -53.22
CA SER A 4 -41.43 -50.11 -52.16
C SER A 4 -40.56 -48.90 -52.51
N THR A 5 -40.83 -47.77 -51.86
CA THR A 5 -39.77 -46.90 -51.27
C THR A 5 -40.30 -46.21 -50.01
N ASN A 6 -39.65 -46.49 -48.88
CA ASN A 6 -39.82 -45.81 -47.60
C ASN A 6 -39.14 -44.44 -47.61
N ALA A 7 -39.77 -43.43 -47.03
CA ALA A 7 -39.08 -42.24 -46.53
C ALA A 7 -39.66 -41.84 -45.16
N PHE A 8 -38.81 -41.97 -44.14
CA PHE A 8 -39.01 -41.56 -42.76
C PHE A 8 -38.88 -40.03 -42.64
N TYR A 9 -39.78 -39.38 -41.88
CA TYR A 9 -39.56 -38.07 -41.27
C TYR A 9 -39.69 -38.22 -39.75
N PRO A 10 -38.74 -37.73 -38.93
CA PRO A 10 -38.87 -37.78 -37.48
C PRO A 10 -39.64 -36.57 -36.92
N SER A 11 -40.45 -36.88 -35.91
CA SER A 11 -41.15 -35.98 -35.00
C SER A 11 -40.17 -35.21 -34.10
N SER A 12 -40.41 -33.91 -33.92
CA SER A 12 -39.74 -33.02 -32.96
C SER A 12 -40.16 -33.30 -31.51
N SER A 13 -39.18 -33.49 -30.62
CA SER A 13 -39.34 -33.57 -29.16
C SER A 13 -38.77 -32.31 -28.46
N PRO A 14 -39.41 -31.76 -27.40
CA PRO A 14 -38.89 -30.60 -26.69
C PRO A 14 -38.00 -31.03 -25.51
N MET A 15 -36.68 -30.99 -25.70
CA MET A 15 -35.71 -31.09 -24.60
C MET A 15 -34.81 -29.83 -24.60
N ALA A 16 -35.37 -28.72 -24.13
CA ALA A 16 -34.61 -27.49 -23.89
C ALA A 16 -35.31 -26.64 -22.83
N SER A 17 -35.40 -27.10 -21.59
CA SER A 17 -35.91 -26.23 -20.50
C SER A 17 -35.32 -26.52 -19.11
N THR A 18 -34.75 -27.71 -18.90
CA THR A 18 -34.25 -28.10 -17.57
C THR A 18 -32.78 -27.78 -17.30
N CYS A 19 -31.97 -27.49 -18.33
CA CYS A 19 -30.54 -27.19 -18.15
C CYS A 19 -30.25 -25.73 -17.77
N HIS A 20 -31.17 -24.79 -18.09
CA HIS A 20 -30.98 -23.36 -17.79
C HIS A 20 -31.27 -22.98 -16.34
N LYS A 21 -32.07 -23.76 -15.61
CA LYS A 21 -32.36 -23.48 -14.20
C LYS A 21 -31.27 -23.95 -13.24
N LEU A 22 -30.51 -24.98 -13.61
CA LEU A 22 -29.40 -25.49 -12.77
C LEU A 22 -28.16 -24.60 -12.85
N ILE A 23 -27.92 -23.95 -13.99
CA ILE A 23 -26.76 -23.05 -14.19
C ILE A 23 -27.00 -21.69 -13.53
N LEU A 24 -28.24 -21.19 -13.52
CA LEU A 24 -28.54 -19.90 -12.89
C LEU A 24 -28.52 -19.97 -11.35
N GLN A 25 -28.77 -21.15 -10.78
CA GLN A 25 -28.77 -21.34 -9.33
C GLN A 25 -27.36 -21.59 -8.76
N THR A 26 -26.41 -22.05 -9.56
CA THR A 26 -24.97 -22.14 -9.19
C THR A 26 -24.22 -20.82 -9.33
N PHE A 27 -24.65 -19.89 -10.21
CA PHE A 27 -24.05 -18.56 -10.29
C PHE A 27 -24.47 -17.63 -9.14
N ILE A 28 -25.68 -17.79 -8.59
CA ILE A 28 -26.16 -16.96 -7.46
C ILE A 28 -25.50 -17.40 -6.14
N THR A 29 -25.15 -18.68 -5.96
CA THR A 29 -24.40 -19.12 -4.77
C THR A 29 -22.91 -18.78 -4.82
N PHE A 30 -22.32 -18.61 -6.01
CA PHE A 30 -20.93 -18.14 -6.14
C PHE A 30 -20.78 -16.63 -5.87
N LEU A 31 -21.82 -15.82 -6.12
CA LEU A 31 -21.81 -14.39 -5.78
C LEU A 31 -21.99 -14.11 -4.28
N LEU A 32 -22.53 -15.06 -3.51
CA LEU A 32 -22.77 -14.93 -2.07
C LEU A 32 -21.65 -15.54 -1.20
N MET A 33 -20.58 -16.07 -1.81
CA MET A 33 -19.37 -16.55 -1.14
C MET A 33 -18.16 -15.66 -1.41
N GLN A 34 -18.35 -14.36 -1.62
CA GLN A 34 -17.36 -13.43 -1.08
C GLN A 34 -17.52 -13.48 0.43
N THR A 35 -16.88 -14.47 1.05
CA THR A 35 -16.58 -14.41 2.47
C THR A 35 -15.95 -13.03 2.68
N LEU A 36 -16.67 -12.14 3.36
CA LEU A 36 -16.06 -11.10 4.16
C LEU A 36 -15.13 -11.88 5.10
N THR A 37 -13.93 -12.21 4.64
CA THR A 37 -12.84 -12.53 5.56
C THR A 37 -12.80 -11.30 6.43
N ALA A 38 -13.13 -11.45 7.72
CA ALA A 38 -12.92 -10.39 8.68
C ALA A 38 -11.52 -9.86 8.40
N GLN A 39 -11.48 -8.63 7.90
CA GLN A 39 -10.22 -8.04 7.48
C GLN A 39 -9.51 -7.82 8.79
N ASN A 40 -8.56 -8.71 9.11
CA ASN A 40 -7.92 -8.69 10.41
C ASN A 40 -7.36 -7.27 10.61
N SER A 41 -7.91 -6.57 11.60
CA SER A 41 -7.50 -5.23 12.03
C SER A 41 -6.18 -5.32 12.78
N ASN A 42 -5.17 -5.91 12.16
CA ASN A 42 -3.92 -6.32 12.81
C ASN A 42 -2.67 -5.82 12.08
N LEU A 43 -2.80 -4.96 11.04
CA LEU A 43 -1.63 -4.43 10.34
C LEU A 43 -1.13 -3.13 10.98
N PHE A 44 0.13 -3.11 11.38
CA PHE A 44 0.85 -1.90 11.76
C PHE A 44 2.00 -1.65 10.78
N ARG A 45 2.20 -0.40 10.36
CA ARG A 45 3.34 -0.03 9.50
C ARG A 45 4.09 1.19 10.02
N GLU A 46 5.41 1.19 9.87
CA GLU A 46 6.28 2.23 10.40
C GLU A 46 7.26 2.71 9.32
N TYR A 47 7.17 3.98 8.92
CA TYR A 47 8.21 4.58 8.08
C TYR A 47 9.48 4.83 8.89
N ILE A 48 10.65 4.61 8.30
CA ILE A 48 11.95 4.75 8.98
C ILE A 48 13.09 5.09 8.01
N GLY A 49 14.01 5.94 8.45
CA GLY A 49 15.31 6.18 7.84
C GLY A 49 15.46 7.49 7.08
N ALA A 50 14.40 8.31 6.99
CA ALA A 50 14.39 9.52 6.17
C ALA A 50 15.27 10.66 6.72
N PHE A 51 15.50 10.73 8.05
CA PHE A 51 16.13 11.89 8.68
C PHE A 51 17.60 11.70 9.03
N SER A 52 18.17 10.52 8.79
CA SER A 52 19.58 10.21 9.13
C SER A 52 19.96 10.55 10.58
N ASN A 53 19.03 10.34 11.51
CA ASN A 53 19.23 10.62 12.94
C ASN A 53 19.63 9.35 13.74
N GLY A 54 20.02 8.28 13.03
CA GLY A 54 20.51 7.04 13.59
C GLY A 54 19.46 6.21 14.33
N VAL A 55 18.16 6.37 14.03
CA VAL A 55 17.12 5.44 14.51
C VAL A 55 17.37 4.04 13.97
N ARG A 56 17.23 3.02 14.81
CA ARG A 56 17.42 1.61 14.43
C ARG A 56 16.08 0.88 14.43
N LEU A 57 15.97 -0.17 13.61
CA LEU A 57 14.83 -1.10 13.63
C LEU A 57 14.59 -1.69 15.03
N SER A 58 15.66 -1.90 15.80
CA SER A 58 15.61 -2.44 17.16
C SER A 58 15.11 -1.43 18.21
N ASP A 59 15.08 -0.14 17.88
CA ASP A 59 14.60 0.90 18.80
C ASP A 59 13.07 0.91 18.81
N VAL A 60 12.44 0.56 17.69
CA VAL A 60 10.98 0.57 17.52
C VAL A 60 10.37 -0.65 18.22
N PRO A 61 9.36 -0.47 19.10
CA PRO A 61 8.70 -1.57 19.77
C PRO A 61 7.92 -2.43 18.78
N ILE A 62 8.01 -3.75 18.91
CA ILE A 62 7.33 -4.72 18.05
C ILE A 62 6.44 -5.63 18.90
N ASN A 63 5.14 -5.58 18.64
CA ASN A 63 4.16 -6.51 19.20
C ASN A 63 4.06 -7.75 18.28
N SER A 64 4.24 -8.94 18.84
CA SER A 64 4.26 -10.20 18.08
C SER A 64 2.86 -10.72 17.67
N PHE A 65 1.78 -10.10 18.15
CA PHE A 65 0.39 -10.50 17.86
C PHE A 65 -0.22 -9.78 16.65
N ILE A 66 0.56 -8.98 15.93
CA ILE A 66 0.13 -8.18 14.79
C ILE A 66 1.04 -8.41 13.58
N ASP A 67 0.56 -8.08 12.39
CA ASP A 67 1.40 -8.00 11.20
C ASP A 67 2.15 -6.66 11.23
N PHE A 68 3.47 -6.70 11.23
CA PHE A 68 4.31 -5.51 11.42
C PHE A 68 5.16 -5.24 10.18
N HIS A 69 5.00 -4.08 9.55
CA HIS A 69 5.81 -3.71 8.39
C HIS A 69 6.65 -2.46 8.67
N PHE A 70 7.97 -2.57 8.61
CA PHE A 70 8.80 -1.36 8.40
C PHE A 70 8.70 -0.90 6.95
N ILE A 71 8.89 0.40 6.70
CA ILE A 71 8.97 0.99 5.36
C ILE A 71 10.21 1.89 5.32
N LEU A 72 11.25 1.46 4.60
CA LEU A 72 12.46 2.27 4.42
C LEU A 72 12.14 3.50 3.56
N ALA A 73 12.48 4.68 4.05
CA ALA A 73 12.22 5.95 3.39
C ALA A 73 13.55 6.69 3.12
N PHE A 74 14.01 6.85 1.88
CA PHE A 74 13.39 6.48 0.60
C PHE A 74 14.42 5.89 -0.39
N ALA A 75 13.93 5.20 -1.42
CA ALA A 75 14.65 5.08 -2.69
C ALA A 75 14.08 6.09 -3.69
N ILE A 76 14.95 6.79 -4.40
CA ILE A 76 14.54 7.88 -5.30
C ILE A 76 15.29 7.75 -6.62
N ASP A 77 14.60 7.88 -7.75
CA ASP A 77 15.17 7.84 -9.10
C ASP A 77 15.80 9.18 -9.49
N TYR A 78 16.72 9.63 -8.63
CA TYR A 78 17.43 10.89 -8.74
C TYR A 78 18.93 10.67 -8.50
N THR A 79 19.77 11.50 -9.11
CA THR A 79 21.20 11.51 -8.82
C THR A 79 21.46 12.05 -7.41
N ASP A 80 22.26 11.34 -6.62
CA ASP A 80 22.72 11.82 -5.31
C ASP A 80 23.93 12.76 -5.47
N THR A 81 23.65 14.00 -5.90
CA THR A 81 24.66 15.05 -6.06
C THR A 81 24.11 16.40 -5.59
N THR A 82 24.95 17.41 -5.47
CA THR A 82 24.55 18.78 -5.12
C THR A 82 23.62 19.44 -6.14
N SER A 83 23.46 18.86 -7.32
CA SER A 83 22.50 19.30 -8.35
C SER A 83 21.68 18.07 -8.78
N PRO A 84 20.74 17.61 -7.93
CA PRO A 84 20.04 16.37 -8.17
C PRO A 84 19.14 16.49 -9.41
N SER A 85 19.09 15.42 -10.20
CA SER A 85 18.28 15.34 -11.43
C SER A 85 17.64 13.95 -11.58
N PRO A 86 16.45 13.85 -12.21
CA PRO A 86 15.81 12.57 -12.47
C PRO A 86 16.69 11.63 -13.30
N THR A 87 16.63 10.33 -13.02
CA THR A 87 17.46 9.30 -13.66
C THR A 87 16.67 8.36 -14.55
N ASP A 88 15.43 8.73 -14.90
CA ASP A 88 14.49 7.92 -15.69
C ASP A 88 14.27 6.54 -15.05
N GLY A 89 13.90 6.50 -13.76
CA GLY A 89 13.56 5.26 -13.06
C GLY A 89 14.75 4.49 -12.50
N LYS A 90 15.98 5.01 -12.54
CA LYS A 90 17.13 4.35 -11.90
C LYS A 90 17.23 4.77 -10.44
N PHE A 91 16.62 3.97 -9.57
CA PHE A 91 16.53 4.24 -8.13
C PHE A 91 17.89 4.16 -7.42
N ASN A 92 18.15 5.15 -6.57
CA ASN A 92 19.26 5.21 -5.63
C ASN A 92 18.75 5.25 -4.19
N ILE A 93 19.61 4.91 -3.22
CA ILE A 93 19.28 4.84 -1.79
C ILE A 93 19.47 6.22 -1.14
N PHE A 94 18.43 6.73 -0.48
CA PHE A 94 18.43 8.01 0.24
C PHE A 94 18.06 7.90 1.73
N TRP A 95 17.72 6.71 2.23
CA TRP A 95 17.59 6.49 3.68
C TRP A 95 18.97 6.40 4.35
N ASP A 96 19.00 6.43 5.69
CA ASP A 96 20.21 6.19 6.50
C ASP A 96 20.74 4.75 6.34
N ASN A 97 21.44 4.51 5.23
CA ASN A 97 22.03 3.23 4.89
C ASN A 97 23.32 2.93 5.70
N THR A 98 23.71 3.82 6.60
CA THR A 98 24.77 3.56 7.58
C THR A 98 24.22 2.92 8.86
N THR A 99 22.95 3.19 9.18
CA THR A 99 22.24 2.65 10.34
C THR A 99 21.23 1.56 9.99
N LEU A 100 20.75 1.49 8.75
CA LEU A 100 19.76 0.52 8.27
C LEU A 100 20.35 -0.39 7.20
N LEU A 101 21.43 -1.11 7.55
CA LEU A 101 22.18 -2.02 6.69
C LEU A 101 21.40 -3.31 6.38
N PRO A 102 21.75 -4.02 5.28
CA PRO A 102 21.14 -5.32 4.97
C PRO A 102 21.18 -6.34 6.12
N SER A 103 22.28 -6.36 6.89
CA SER A 103 22.44 -7.26 8.04
C SER A 103 21.46 -6.96 9.17
N GLN A 104 21.07 -5.70 9.36
CA GLN A 104 20.10 -5.28 10.38
C GLN A 104 18.68 -5.64 9.95
N ILE A 105 18.34 -5.47 8.68
CA ILE A 105 17.07 -5.92 8.09
C ILE A 105 16.93 -7.45 8.24
N TRP A 106 17.98 -8.19 7.92
CA TRP A 106 17.99 -9.64 8.12
C TRP A 106 17.79 -10.01 9.60
N SER A 107 18.54 -9.37 10.50
CA SER A 107 18.50 -9.67 11.93
C SER A 107 17.13 -9.40 12.56
N ILE A 108 16.48 -8.28 12.20
CA ILE A 108 15.16 -7.95 12.78
C ILE A 108 14.08 -8.94 12.33
N LYS A 109 14.11 -9.38 11.06
CA LYS A 109 13.17 -10.36 10.51
C LYS A 109 13.38 -11.75 11.13
N GLN A 110 14.63 -12.14 11.40
CA GLN A 110 14.94 -13.40 12.10
C GLN A 110 14.46 -13.37 13.56
N ALA A 111 14.61 -12.24 14.24
CA ALA A 111 14.16 -12.08 15.62
C ALA A 111 12.63 -11.98 15.75
N ASN A 112 11.94 -11.49 14.71
CA ASN A 112 10.51 -11.22 14.73
C ASN A 112 9.84 -11.79 13.46
N PRO A 113 9.30 -13.03 13.50
CA PRO A 113 8.72 -13.68 12.32
C PRO A 113 7.50 -12.99 11.72
N ASN A 114 6.85 -12.09 12.46
CA ASN A 114 5.72 -11.26 12.01
C ASN A 114 6.17 -9.96 11.30
N VAL A 115 7.48 -9.69 11.22
CA VAL A 115 8.02 -8.49 10.60
C VAL A 115 8.27 -8.70 9.11
N LYS A 116 7.79 -7.74 8.32
CA LYS A 116 8.21 -7.53 6.92
C LYS A 116 8.83 -6.14 6.78
N VAL A 117 9.61 -5.94 5.72
CA VAL A 117 10.25 -4.66 5.44
C VAL A 117 9.98 -4.26 3.99
N ALA A 118 9.35 -3.11 3.81
CA ALA A 118 9.05 -2.47 2.53
C ALA A 118 10.08 -1.39 2.21
N LEU A 119 10.07 -0.93 0.95
CA LEU A 119 10.82 0.23 0.48
C LEU A 119 9.88 1.26 -0.13
N SER A 120 9.86 2.48 0.40
CA SER A 120 9.10 3.59 -0.18
C SER A 120 9.88 4.31 -1.29
N LEU A 121 9.16 4.65 -2.35
CA LEU A 121 9.68 5.24 -3.59
C LEU A 121 9.20 6.69 -3.72
N GLY A 122 10.13 7.62 -3.95
CA GLY A 122 9.81 9.04 -4.13
C GLY A 122 10.11 9.88 -2.89
N GLY A 123 9.08 10.32 -2.18
CA GLY A 123 9.14 11.32 -1.12
C GLY A 123 9.02 12.76 -1.65
N ASP A 124 9.07 13.72 -0.73
CA ASP A 124 8.92 15.15 -1.02
C ASP A 124 10.12 15.74 -1.78
N THR A 125 11.35 15.57 -1.27
CA THR A 125 12.53 16.25 -1.83
C THR A 125 13.79 15.38 -1.92
N VAL A 126 14.68 15.78 -2.82
CA VAL A 126 16.09 15.37 -2.88
C VAL A 126 16.96 16.62 -2.72
N HIS A 127 17.78 16.66 -1.67
CA HIS A 127 18.62 17.83 -1.33
C HIS A 127 17.85 19.17 -1.34
N GLY A 128 16.59 19.14 -0.85
CA GLY A 128 15.71 20.31 -0.76
C GLY A 128 15.01 20.72 -2.07
N LEU A 129 15.21 19.97 -3.17
CA LEU A 129 14.48 20.16 -4.42
C LEU A 129 13.36 19.12 -4.57
N PRO A 130 12.17 19.48 -5.11
CA PRO A 130 11.08 18.55 -5.29
C PRO A 130 11.47 17.30 -6.09
N ALA A 131 11.19 16.12 -5.54
CA ALA A 131 11.41 14.82 -6.17
C ALA A 131 10.29 14.52 -7.16
N ASN A 132 10.35 15.14 -8.34
CA ASN A 132 9.32 15.03 -9.37
C ASN A 132 9.36 13.67 -10.07
N PHE A 133 8.21 12.99 -10.12
CA PHE A 133 8.00 11.88 -11.03
C PHE A 133 8.15 12.35 -12.48
N SER A 134 9.25 11.97 -13.13
CA SER A 134 9.71 12.55 -14.40
C SER A 134 10.25 11.49 -15.38
N PRO A 135 9.42 10.55 -15.86
CA PRO A 135 9.84 9.54 -16.83
C PRO A 135 10.16 10.16 -18.20
N CYS A 136 11.18 9.63 -18.88
CA CYS A 136 11.43 9.94 -20.29
C CYS A 136 10.41 9.25 -21.21
N SER A 137 10.05 8.02 -20.87
CA SER A 137 8.94 7.26 -21.46
C SER A 137 8.49 6.21 -20.46
N ILE A 138 7.26 5.71 -20.59
CA ILE A 138 6.75 4.63 -19.73
C ILE A 138 7.70 3.42 -19.78
N ASP A 139 8.05 2.97 -21.00
CA ASP A 139 8.85 1.75 -21.19
C ASP A 139 10.28 1.89 -20.61
N SER A 140 10.95 3.02 -20.87
CA SER A 140 12.31 3.23 -20.39
C SER A 140 12.36 3.35 -18.86
N TRP A 141 11.44 4.11 -18.28
CA TRP A 141 11.33 4.29 -16.84
C TRP A 141 11.02 2.97 -16.14
N VAL A 142 10.02 2.21 -16.63
CA VAL A 142 9.65 0.90 -16.06
C VAL A 142 10.80 -0.09 -16.14
N ASN A 143 11.50 -0.18 -17.28
CA ASN A 143 12.63 -1.10 -17.42
C ASN A 143 13.77 -0.75 -16.46
N ASN A 144 14.13 0.54 -16.35
CA ASN A 144 15.15 1.00 -15.41
C ASN A 144 14.74 0.73 -13.96
N ALA A 145 13.48 1.05 -13.60
CA ALA A 145 12.93 0.87 -12.27
C ALA A 145 12.93 -0.59 -11.84
N VAL A 146 12.44 -1.50 -12.70
CA VAL A 146 12.45 -2.93 -12.44
C VAL A 146 13.87 -3.42 -12.19
N ILE A 147 14.85 -3.01 -13.00
CA ILE A 147 16.25 -3.44 -12.86
C ILE A 147 16.85 -2.92 -11.54
N SER A 148 16.80 -1.62 -11.28
CA SER A 148 17.44 -1.04 -10.09
C SER A 148 16.75 -1.49 -8.80
N LEU A 149 15.41 -1.52 -8.76
CA LEU A 149 14.69 -1.93 -7.56
C LEU A 149 14.85 -3.41 -7.28
N THR A 150 14.90 -4.27 -8.30
CA THR A 150 15.19 -5.70 -8.08
C THR A 150 16.54 -5.89 -7.38
N SER A 151 17.56 -5.14 -7.79
CA SER A 151 18.88 -5.18 -7.14
C SER A 151 18.81 -4.75 -5.67
N ILE A 152 18.18 -3.60 -5.39
CA ILE A 152 18.05 -3.08 -4.02
C ILE A 152 17.25 -4.03 -3.12
N ILE A 153 16.12 -4.52 -3.62
CA ILE A 153 15.22 -5.42 -2.89
C ILE A 153 15.92 -6.72 -2.52
N GLN A 154 16.69 -7.31 -3.45
CA GLN A 154 17.45 -8.53 -3.21
C GLN A 154 18.61 -8.30 -2.24
N GLU A 155 19.35 -7.20 -2.37
CA GLU A 155 20.47 -6.86 -1.48
C GLU A 155 20.00 -6.69 -0.03
N TYR A 156 18.88 -5.98 0.18
CA TYR A 156 18.36 -5.68 1.51
C TYR A 156 17.35 -6.72 2.03
N ASN A 157 17.03 -7.75 1.26
CA ASN A 157 16.03 -8.77 1.60
C ASN A 157 14.65 -8.17 1.95
N LEU A 158 14.20 -7.25 1.10
CA LEU A 158 12.93 -6.51 1.25
C LEU A 158 11.75 -7.33 0.69
N ASP A 159 10.55 -7.07 1.21
CA ASP A 159 9.35 -7.87 0.92
C ASP A 159 8.37 -7.19 -0.05
N SER A 160 8.48 -5.86 -0.21
CA SER A 160 7.51 -5.02 -0.91
C SER A 160 8.04 -3.63 -1.26
N ILE A 161 7.27 -2.91 -2.07
CA ILE A 161 7.46 -1.48 -2.32
C ILE A 161 6.22 -0.68 -1.90
N ASP A 162 6.44 0.60 -1.64
CA ASP A 162 5.44 1.62 -1.35
C ASP A 162 5.65 2.81 -2.31
N ILE A 163 4.58 3.37 -2.87
CA ILE A 163 4.66 4.47 -3.85
C ILE A 163 4.27 5.77 -3.16
N ASP A 164 5.21 6.71 -3.08
CA ASP A 164 5.07 7.95 -2.31
C ASP A 164 5.64 9.17 -3.08
N TYR A 165 5.39 9.25 -4.38
CA TYR A 165 5.66 10.48 -5.14
C TYR A 165 4.63 11.56 -4.80
N GLU A 166 5.11 12.77 -4.52
CA GLU A 166 4.26 13.92 -4.18
C GLU A 166 4.29 15.04 -5.24
N HIS A 167 5.25 14.97 -6.16
CA HIS A 167 5.47 15.96 -7.22
C HIS A 167 5.47 15.28 -8.59
N PHE A 168 4.87 15.92 -9.59
CA PHE A 168 4.63 15.30 -10.90
C PHE A 168 4.98 16.25 -12.04
N SER A 169 5.84 15.77 -12.96
CA SER A 169 6.18 16.47 -14.22
C SER A 169 5.40 15.92 -15.43
N THR A 170 4.39 15.09 -15.18
CA THR A 170 3.65 14.36 -16.23
C THR A 170 2.15 14.27 -15.87
N ASP A 171 1.36 13.69 -16.76
CA ASP A 171 -0.06 13.46 -16.56
C ASP A 171 -0.36 12.20 -15.72
N GLU A 172 -1.60 12.12 -15.24
CA GLU A 172 -2.09 11.03 -14.40
C GLU A 172 -2.01 9.67 -15.10
N ALA A 173 -2.22 9.63 -16.41
CA ALA A 173 -2.21 8.39 -17.19
C ALA A 173 -0.79 7.80 -17.29
N THR A 174 0.21 8.67 -17.52
CA THR A 174 1.62 8.29 -17.58
C THR A 174 2.12 7.82 -16.22
N PHE A 175 1.74 8.50 -15.14
CA PHE A 175 2.04 8.04 -13.78
C PHE A 175 1.39 6.67 -13.49
N ALA A 176 0.08 6.54 -13.71
CA ALA A 176 -0.67 5.32 -13.45
C ALA A 176 -0.10 4.13 -14.24
N ALA A 177 0.16 4.31 -15.54
CA ALA A 177 0.72 3.25 -16.38
C ALA A 177 2.14 2.85 -15.96
N SER A 178 3.00 3.81 -15.61
CA SER A 178 4.39 3.51 -15.21
C SER A 178 4.44 2.75 -13.89
N ILE A 179 3.76 3.26 -12.86
CA ILE A 179 3.73 2.62 -11.54
C ILE A 179 2.99 1.28 -11.59
N GLY A 180 1.85 1.22 -12.29
CA GLY A 180 1.07 0.00 -12.44
C GLY A 180 1.85 -1.13 -13.11
N GLN A 181 2.58 -0.84 -14.19
CA GLN A 181 3.45 -1.81 -14.86
C GLN A 181 4.65 -2.22 -14.00
N LEU A 182 5.25 -1.29 -13.26
CA LEU A 182 6.31 -1.59 -12.30
C LEU A 182 5.85 -2.60 -11.25
N ILE A 183 4.76 -2.31 -10.53
CA ILE A 183 4.23 -3.18 -9.47
C ILE A 183 3.86 -4.55 -10.04
N THR A 184 3.16 -4.57 -11.18
CA THR A 184 2.76 -5.81 -11.85
C THR A 184 3.97 -6.66 -12.22
N THR A 185 5.01 -6.05 -12.77
CA THR A 185 6.23 -6.76 -13.19
C THR A 185 6.99 -7.31 -11.98
N LEU A 186 7.19 -6.52 -10.93
CA LEU A 186 7.88 -6.98 -9.71
C LEU A 186 7.14 -8.14 -9.03
N LYS A 187 5.81 -8.09 -8.97
CA LYS A 187 4.98 -9.20 -8.45
C LYS A 187 5.07 -10.45 -9.33
N ASN A 188 4.93 -10.32 -10.64
CA ASN A 188 5.01 -11.45 -11.57
C ASN A 188 6.39 -12.12 -11.56
N ASN A 189 7.44 -11.34 -11.34
CA ASN A 189 8.81 -11.85 -11.20
C ASN A 189 9.10 -12.45 -9.81
N GLY A 190 8.16 -12.38 -8.87
CA GLY A 190 8.33 -12.85 -7.49
C GLY A 190 9.33 -12.03 -6.67
N VAL A 191 9.63 -10.80 -7.09
CA VAL A 191 10.57 -9.90 -6.41
C VAL A 191 9.93 -9.29 -5.17
N ILE A 192 8.63 -9.00 -5.23
CA ILE A 192 7.83 -8.49 -4.09
C ILE A 192 6.59 -9.35 -3.88
N SER A 193 6.12 -9.41 -2.63
CA SER A 193 4.92 -10.16 -2.25
C SER A 193 3.67 -9.28 -2.13
N PHE A 194 3.84 -7.98 -1.85
CA PHE A 194 2.76 -6.99 -1.78
C PHE A 194 3.28 -5.61 -2.21
N ALA A 195 2.36 -4.66 -2.40
CA ALA A 195 2.65 -3.27 -2.71
C ALA A 195 1.65 -2.33 -2.03
N SER A 196 2.07 -1.08 -1.80
CA SER A 196 1.19 -0.02 -1.31
C SER A 196 1.39 1.30 -2.03
N ILE A 197 0.43 2.19 -1.84
CA ILE A 197 0.47 3.59 -2.30
C ILE A 197 0.23 4.53 -1.12
N ALA A 198 0.84 5.71 -1.11
CA ALA A 198 0.78 6.67 -0.01
C ALA A 198 0.15 8.03 -0.41
N PRO A 199 -1.10 8.07 -0.89
CA PRO A 199 -1.74 9.30 -1.35
C PRO A 199 -2.13 10.25 -0.21
N PHE A 200 -2.30 11.52 -0.58
CA PHE A 200 -3.04 12.51 0.19
C PHE A 200 -3.92 13.37 -0.73
N GLU A 201 -4.70 14.30 -0.17
CA GLU A 201 -5.76 14.99 -0.90
C GLU A 201 -5.27 15.76 -2.14
N ALA A 202 -4.10 16.41 -2.08
CA ALA A 202 -3.60 17.21 -3.19
C ALA A 202 -3.13 16.38 -4.39
N VAL A 203 -2.71 15.13 -4.15
CA VAL A 203 -2.16 14.22 -5.18
C VAL A 203 -3.16 13.13 -5.59
N ASN A 204 -4.36 13.16 -5.01
CA ASN A 204 -5.37 12.11 -5.18
C ASN A 204 -5.74 11.84 -6.65
N SER A 205 -5.64 12.82 -7.55
CA SER A 205 -6.00 12.60 -8.95
C SER A 205 -5.05 11.59 -9.63
N TYR A 206 -3.75 11.67 -9.36
CA TYR A 206 -2.74 10.71 -9.82
C TYR A 206 -2.94 9.31 -9.21
N TYR A 207 -3.10 9.24 -7.90
CA TYR A 207 -3.22 7.95 -7.20
C TYR A 207 -4.57 7.27 -7.40
N SER A 208 -5.66 8.02 -7.57
CA SER A 208 -6.96 7.45 -7.93
C SER A 208 -6.98 6.95 -9.37
N ALA A 209 -6.27 7.60 -10.30
CA ALA A 209 -6.04 7.07 -11.65
C ALA A 209 -5.28 5.74 -11.60
N LEU A 210 -4.19 5.67 -10.82
CA LEU A 210 -3.46 4.42 -10.58
C LEU A 210 -4.36 3.34 -9.97
N TRP A 211 -5.12 3.67 -8.93
CA TRP A 211 -6.02 2.72 -8.27
C TRP A 211 -7.08 2.16 -9.23
N ARG A 212 -7.75 3.04 -9.99
CA ARG A 212 -8.79 2.64 -10.94
C ARG A 212 -8.30 1.57 -11.92
N ASP A 213 -7.07 1.72 -12.40
CA ASP A 213 -6.54 0.90 -13.48
C ASP A 213 -5.71 -0.31 -12.96
N TYR A 214 -5.18 -0.24 -11.72
CA TYR A 214 -4.25 -1.23 -11.17
C TYR A 214 -4.55 -1.70 -9.72
N ALA A 215 -5.74 -1.46 -9.17
CA ALA A 215 -6.09 -1.89 -7.80
C ALA A 215 -5.81 -3.37 -7.51
N SER A 216 -5.91 -4.26 -8.50
CA SER A 216 -5.68 -5.70 -8.30
C SER A 216 -4.24 -6.08 -7.92
N VAL A 217 -3.27 -5.18 -8.15
CA VAL A 217 -1.86 -5.40 -7.79
C VAL A 217 -1.42 -4.57 -6.59
N ILE A 218 -2.31 -3.78 -5.98
CA ILE A 218 -2.02 -2.91 -4.83
C ILE A 218 -2.76 -3.46 -3.60
N ASP A 219 -2.04 -3.71 -2.51
CA ASP A 219 -2.59 -4.39 -1.33
C ASP A 219 -3.04 -3.42 -0.23
N TYR A 220 -2.37 -2.27 -0.11
CA TYR A 220 -2.64 -1.29 0.95
C TYR A 220 -2.61 0.15 0.42
N VAL A 221 -3.43 1.00 1.03
CA VAL A 221 -3.40 2.45 0.82
C VAL A 221 -3.00 3.11 2.12
N ASN A 222 -1.78 3.60 2.17
CA ASN A 222 -1.22 4.39 3.24
C ASN A 222 -1.68 5.85 3.11
N PHE A 223 -2.99 6.08 3.20
CA PHE A 223 -3.51 7.45 3.05
C PHE A 223 -2.94 8.35 4.16
N GLN A 224 -2.32 9.47 3.78
CA GLN A 224 -1.65 10.35 4.71
C GLN A 224 -2.65 11.28 5.41
N PHE A 225 -3.36 10.77 6.42
CA PHE A 225 -4.34 11.56 7.17
C PHE A 225 -3.72 12.72 7.96
N TYR A 226 -2.41 12.65 8.23
CA TYR A 226 -1.64 13.76 8.80
C TYR A 226 -1.40 14.91 7.82
N ALA A 227 -1.83 14.81 6.55
CA ALA A 227 -1.86 15.94 5.62
C ALA A 227 -3.12 16.82 5.76
N TYR A 228 -4.12 16.39 6.55
CA TYR A 228 -5.26 17.23 6.90
C TYR A 228 -4.89 18.32 7.90
N ASP A 229 -5.75 19.32 8.05
CA ASP A 229 -5.54 20.43 8.98
C ASP A 229 -5.37 19.96 10.44
N ALA A 230 -4.45 20.58 11.19
CA ALA A 230 -4.15 20.24 12.59
C ALA A 230 -5.34 20.42 13.55
N THR A 231 -6.38 21.16 13.14
CA THR A 231 -7.62 21.33 13.91
C THR A 231 -8.64 20.21 13.66
N THR A 232 -8.30 19.20 12.85
CA THR A 232 -9.15 18.05 12.58
C THR A 232 -9.59 17.36 13.88
N ASN A 233 -10.89 17.25 14.09
CA ASN A 233 -11.48 16.51 15.20
C ASN A 233 -11.93 15.09 14.80
N VAL A 234 -12.34 14.28 15.77
CA VAL A 234 -12.79 12.89 15.57
C VAL A 234 -13.86 12.75 14.49
N SER A 235 -14.88 13.62 14.48
CA SER A 235 -15.97 13.53 13.48
C SER A 235 -15.49 13.88 12.07
N GLN A 236 -14.61 14.87 11.94
CA GLN A 236 -13.99 15.22 10.66
C GLN A 236 -13.09 14.10 10.16
N PHE A 237 -12.25 13.52 11.03
CA PHE A 237 -11.39 12.39 10.67
C PHE A 237 -12.20 11.20 10.15
N LEU A 238 -13.28 10.81 10.83
CA LEU A 238 -14.15 9.71 10.38
C LEU A 238 -14.80 10.02 9.03
N SER A 239 -15.23 11.25 8.80
CA SER A 239 -15.77 11.71 7.51
C SER A 239 -14.72 11.66 6.40
N TYR A 240 -13.49 12.10 6.68
CA TYR A 240 -12.38 11.99 5.74
C TYR A 240 -12.03 10.53 5.46
N TYR A 241 -12.03 9.67 6.49
CA TYR A 241 -11.77 8.25 6.33
C TYR A 241 -12.80 7.57 5.42
N ASP A 242 -14.10 7.84 5.62
CA ASP A 242 -15.16 7.34 4.74
C ASP A 242 -15.00 7.89 3.31
N LYS A 243 -14.67 9.19 3.15
CA LYS A 243 -14.40 9.80 1.84
C LYS A 243 -13.27 9.08 1.10
N GLN A 244 -12.15 8.81 1.76
CA GLN A 244 -11.02 8.12 1.13
C GLN A 244 -11.32 6.63 0.88
N SER A 245 -12.09 6.00 1.76
CA SER A 245 -12.58 4.63 1.53
C SER A 245 -13.46 4.52 0.28
N CYS A 246 -14.25 5.55 -0.03
CA CYS A 246 -15.00 5.62 -1.29
C CYS A 246 -14.10 5.86 -2.52
N MET A 247 -13.05 6.67 -2.37
CA MET A 247 -12.10 6.96 -3.46
C MET A 247 -11.33 5.70 -3.89
N TYR A 248 -10.91 4.91 -2.91
CA TYR A 248 -10.13 3.69 -3.09
C TYR A 248 -10.98 2.46 -2.80
N ILE A 249 -12.16 2.38 -3.42
CA ILE A 249 -13.17 1.35 -3.14
C ILE A 249 -12.59 -0.07 -3.26
N GLY A 250 -12.88 -0.91 -2.27
CA GLY A 250 -12.33 -2.27 -2.15
C GLY A 250 -10.90 -2.33 -1.60
N GLY A 251 -10.24 -1.18 -1.38
CA GLY A 251 -8.89 -1.08 -0.86
C GLY A 251 -8.80 -1.18 0.66
N LYS A 252 -7.60 -1.48 1.15
CA LYS A 252 -7.28 -1.50 2.58
C LYS A 252 -6.71 -0.14 2.99
N ILE A 253 -7.57 0.80 3.38
CA ILE A 253 -7.15 2.15 3.75
C ILE A 253 -6.66 2.18 5.19
N LEU A 254 -5.39 2.49 5.41
CA LEU A 254 -4.82 2.52 6.76
C LEU A 254 -5.05 3.89 7.40
N ALA A 255 -5.44 3.92 8.67
CA ALA A 255 -5.45 5.16 9.46
C ALA A 255 -4.02 5.59 9.76
N SER A 256 -3.75 6.89 9.92
CA SER A 256 -2.38 7.35 10.13
C SER A 256 -2.23 8.65 10.89
N ILE A 257 -1.06 8.80 11.48
CA ILE A 257 -0.57 10.00 12.15
C ILE A 257 0.87 10.27 11.74
N SER A 258 1.32 11.50 11.97
CA SER A 258 2.73 11.83 11.98
C SER A 258 3.20 12.17 13.40
N THR A 259 4.44 11.82 13.70
CA THR A 259 5.17 12.15 14.93
C THR A 259 6.33 13.13 14.67
N GLY A 260 6.43 13.64 13.44
CA GLY A 260 7.41 14.66 13.07
C GLY A 260 7.05 16.05 13.60
N VAL A 261 7.94 17.01 13.38
CA VAL A 261 7.77 18.41 13.80
C VAL A 261 6.57 19.11 13.14
N ASP A 262 6.16 18.65 11.95
CA ASP A 262 5.06 19.18 11.17
C ASP A 262 3.80 18.30 11.25
N ALA A 263 3.61 17.59 12.37
CA ALA A 263 2.45 16.73 12.57
C ALA A 263 1.13 17.53 12.52
N ASN A 264 0.34 17.29 11.47
CA ASN A 264 -1.02 17.80 11.35
C ASN A 264 -2.04 16.64 11.42
N GLY A 265 -3.27 16.87 10.99
CA GLY A 265 -4.39 15.94 11.09
C GLY A 265 -4.90 15.75 12.52
N LEU A 266 -5.61 14.64 12.75
CA LEU A 266 -6.12 14.29 14.07
C LEU A 266 -4.99 13.71 14.93
N SER A 267 -4.56 14.45 15.95
CA SER A 267 -3.48 14.00 16.85
C SER A 267 -3.95 12.93 17.86
N PRO A 268 -3.02 12.13 18.41
CA PRO A 268 -3.30 11.22 19.54
C PRO A 268 -4.00 11.91 20.72
N ALA A 269 -3.49 13.08 21.13
CA ALA A 269 -4.04 13.84 22.25
C ALA A 269 -5.48 14.35 22.00
N ASN A 270 -5.89 14.47 20.72
CA ASN A 270 -7.20 14.97 20.32
C ASN A 270 -8.17 13.85 19.89
N GLY A 271 -7.84 12.58 20.14
CA GLY A 271 -8.76 11.46 19.96
C GLY A 271 -8.51 10.60 18.71
N PHE A 272 -7.30 10.58 18.15
CA PHE A 272 -6.97 9.67 17.05
C PHE A 272 -7.30 8.20 17.38
N PHE A 273 -6.92 7.72 18.57
CA PHE A 273 -7.19 6.35 18.98
C PHE A 273 -8.68 6.09 19.30
N ASP A 274 -9.44 7.13 19.66
CA ASP A 274 -10.90 7.04 19.76
C ASP A 274 -11.53 6.83 18.39
N ALA A 275 -11.10 7.60 17.38
CA ALA A 275 -11.53 7.43 16.00
C ALA A 275 -11.17 6.04 15.46
N CYS A 276 -9.93 5.57 15.70
CA CYS A 276 -9.51 4.22 15.34
C CYS A 276 -10.36 3.14 16.05
N THR A 277 -10.73 3.36 17.31
CA THR A 277 -11.61 2.45 18.05
C THR A 277 -13.00 2.38 17.43
N VAL A 278 -13.56 3.50 16.96
CA VAL A 278 -14.82 3.53 16.21
C VAL A 278 -14.69 2.74 14.92
N LEU A 279 -13.67 3.02 14.10
CA LEU A 279 -13.42 2.30 12.84
C LEU A 279 -13.23 0.80 13.07
N LYS A 280 -12.52 0.40 14.13
CA LYS A 280 -12.32 -1.00 14.48
C LYS A 280 -13.62 -1.70 14.86
N LYS A 281 -14.48 -1.07 15.66
CA LYS A 281 -15.82 -1.58 16.02
C LYS A 281 -16.73 -1.76 14.81
N GLU A 282 -16.58 -0.90 13.80
CA GLU A 282 -17.31 -0.98 12.54
C GLU A 282 -16.68 -1.98 11.54
N ASN A 283 -15.62 -2.68 11.93
CA ASN A 283 -14.83 -3.56 11.04
C ASN A 283 -14.32 -2.83 9.79
N LYS A 284 -14.03 -1.53 9.94
CA LYS A 284 -13.50 -0.65 8.89
C LYS A 284 -12.02 -0.36 9.03
N LEU A 285 -11.37 -0.73 10.15
CA LEU A 285 -9.95 -0.45 10.39
C LEU A 285 -9.07 -1.65 9.96
N PRO A 286 -8.46 -1.67 8.77
CA PRO A 286 -7.53 -2.73 8.40
C PRO A 286 -6.17 -2.62 9.08
N GLY A 287 -5.77 -1.41 9.48
CA GLY A 287 -4.47 -1.16 10.09
C GLY A 287 -4.19 0.32 10.31
N ILE A 288 -3.04 0.57 10.93
CA ILE A 288 -2.51 1.90 11.23
C ILE A 288 -1.09 2.00 10.66
N PHE A 289 -0.69 3.17 10.18
CA PHE A 289 0.72 3.47 9.98
C PHE A 289 1.15 4.80 10.60
N ILE A 290 2.43 4.95 10.87
CA ILE A 290 3.01 6.17 11.45
C ILE A 290 4.17 6.68 10.59
N TRP A 291 4.17 8.00 10.38
CA TRP A 291 5.28 8.78 9.83
C TRP A 291 5.92 9.64 10.93
N SER A 292 7.00 9.23 11.58
CA SER A 292 7.87 8.10 11.31
C SER A 292 8.69 7.77 12.56
N ALA A 293 9.39 6.62 12.55
CA ALA A 293 10.25 6.21 13.65
C ALA A 293 11.35 7.25 13.95
N ASP A 294 11.84 7.94 12.91
CA ASP A 294 12.80 9.03 13.05
C ASP A 294 12.26 10.16 13.93
N GLY A 295 10.98 10.54 13.75
CA GLY A 295 10.30 11.54 14.57
C GLY A 295 10.03 11.04 15.99
N SER A 296 9.63 9.77 16.12
CA SER A 296 9.24 9.16 17.40
C SER A 296 10.41 8.83 18.33
N LYS A 297 11.64 8.73 17.79
CA LYS A 297 12.83 8.28 18.53
C LYS A 297 13.08 9.04 19.83
N ALA A 298 12.92 10.36 19.82
CA ALA A 298 13.20 11.20 20.99
C ALA A 298 12.21 10.96 22.14
N ASP A 299 10.98 10.56 21.83
CA ASP A 299 9.89 10.39 22.80
C ASP A 299 9.72 8.95 23.27
N GLY A 300 10.50 8.00 22.71
CA GLY A 300 10.48 6.59 23.13
C GLY A 300 9.30 5.78 22.58
N PHE A 301 8.76 6.19 21.43
CA PHE A 301 7.73 5.47 20.68
C PHE A 301 6.40 5.20 21.41
N PRO A 302 5.80 6.18 22.12
CA PRO A 302 4.56 5.95 22.87
C PRO A 302 3.37 5.64 21.95
N TYR A 303 3.29 6.29 20.79
CA TYR A 303 2.13 6.17 19.89
C TYR A 303 2.18 4.88 19.06
N GLU A 304 3.37 4.38 18.75
CA GLU A 304 3.60 3.07 18.15
C GLU A 304 3.10 1.98 19.10
N GLN A 305 3.44 2.06 20.39
CA GLN A 305 2.97 1.10 21.40
C GLN A 305 1.45 1.11 21.53
N GLU A 306 0.84 2.30 21.54
CA GLU A 306 -0.62 2.46 21.65
C GLU A 306 -1.35 1.94 20.40
N ALA A 307 -0.86 2.27 19.20
CA ALA A 307 -1.41 1.78 17.94
C ALA A 307 -1.36 0.24 17.87
N GLN A 308 -0.20 -0.35 18.19
CA GLN A 308 -0.02 -1.79 18.17
C GLN A 308 -0.90 -2.49 19.22
N LYS A 309 -1.04 -1.91 20.42
CA LYS A 309 -1.94 -2.42 21.45
C LYS A 309 -3.40 -2.37 21.01
N LEU A 310 -3.83 -1.26 20.38
CA LEU A 310 -5.17 -1.13 19.83
C LEU A 310 -5.43 -2.22 18.79
N LEU A 311 -4.47 -2.47 17.87
CA LEU A 311 -4.60 -3.47 16.80
C LEU A 311 -4.59 -4.92 17.33
N ALA A 312 -3.78 -5.23 18.33
CA ALA A 312 -3.65 -6.59 18.89
C ALA A 312 -4.90 -7.13 19.58
N ILE A 313 -5.85 -6.29 20.00
CA ILE A 313 -7.06 -6.72 20.72
C ILE A 313 -8.12 -7.24 19.72
N PRO A 314 -8.53 -8.52 19.72
CA PRO A 314 -9.63 -8.98 18.89
C PRO A 314 -10.93 -8.30 19.33
N TYR A 315 -11.69 -7.74 18.39
CA TYR A 315 -13.09 -7.35 18.67
C TYR A 315 -13.97 -8.56 18.39
N TYR A 316 -14.66 -9.02 19.44
CA TYR A 316 -15.66 -10.10 19.40
C TYR A 316 -17.05 -9.54 19.14
#